data_AF-A0A177QYB1-F1
#
_entry.id   AF-A0A177QYB1-F1
#
_cell.length_a   1.000
_cell.length_b   1.000
_cell.length_c   1.000
_cell.angle_alpha   90.00
_cell.angle_beta   90.00
_cell.angle_gamma   90.00
#
_symmetry.space_group_name_H-M   'P 1'
#
loop_
_entity.id
_entity.type
_entity.pdbx_description
1 polymer ?
#
loop_
_entity_poly.entity_id
_entity_poly.type
_entity_poly.pdbx_seq_one_letter_code
_entity_poly.pdbx_strand_id
1 'polypeptide(L)'
;MQWQSDAAQAMASFQRAYLTGETARAEAEFAAARKELGSTGRADLVARAELVRCAVRSASLEFDDCPGFLALKDGAGAENARYADYLLGKSSFKGTDEPLSRLVAESVRFRAGGIDPAGISRAVEIASGQGWRRPLLAWLGVQLKRAEAAGDSETAAQIRRRMALVSG
;
A
#
# COMPACT_ATOMS: atom_id res chain seq x y z
N MET A 1 1.48 -27.65 -1.31
CA MET A 1 2.01 -27.84 -2.68
C MET A 1 3.05 -26.76 -2.93
N GLN A 2 4.20 -27.09 -3.53
CA GLN A 2 5.38 -26.21 -3.66
C GLN A 2 5.08 -24.87 -4.36
N TRP A 3 4.29 -24.86 -5.43
CA TRP A 3 3.95 -23.62 -6.17
C TRP A 3 3.19 -22.59 -5.32
N GLN A 4 2.37 -23.04 -4.36
CA GLN A 4 1.62 -22.14 -3.48
C GLN A 4 2.56 -21.42 -2.49
N SER A 5 3.57 -22.12 -1.97
CA SER A 5 4.59 -21.52 -1.11
C SER A 5 5.47 -20.55 -1.90
N ASP A 6 5.82 -20.89 -3.14
CA ASP A 6 6.68 -20.04 -3.98
C ASP A 6 5.98 -18.73 -4.35
N ALA A 7 4.71 -18.81 -4.78
CA ALA A 7 3.91 -17.61 -5.07
C ALA A 7 3.70 -16.73 -3.83
N ALA A 8 3.43 -17.34 -2.66
CA ALA A 8 3.28 -16.59 -1.40
C ALA A 8 4.59 -15.90 -0.97
N GLN A 9 5.73 -16.58 -1.13
CA GLN A 9 7.05 -16.02 -0.82
C GLN A 9 7.43 -14.89 -1.78
N ALA A 10 7.15 -15.04 -3.08
CA ALA A 10 7.37 -13.99 -4.07
C ALA A 10 6.49 -12.76 -3.77
N MET A 11 5.23 -12.96 -3.40
CA MET A 11 4.36 -11.86 -2.97
C MET A 11 4.86 -11.15 -1.71
N ALA A 12 5.27 -11.89 -0.67
CA ALA A 12 5.87 -11.29 0.53
C ALA A 12 7.16 -10.51 0.21
N SER A 13 7.97 -11.02 -0.71
CA SER A 13 9.20 -10.37 -1.19
C SER A 13 8.88 -9.09 -1.96
N PHE A 14 7.87 -9.10 -2.83
CA PHE A 14 7.32 -7.91 -3.48
C PHE A 14 6.90 -6.85 -2.46
N GLN A 15 6.06 -7.21 -1.47
CA GLN A 15 5.55 -6.24 -0.49
C GLN A 15 6.70 -5.57 0.26
N ARG A 16 7.66 -6.35 0.76
CA ARG A 16 8.84 -5.83 1.46
C ARG A 16 9.66 -4.90 0.57
N ALA A 17 10.06 -5.37 -0.63
CA ALA A 17 10.87 -4.60 -1.56
C ALA A 17 10.18 -3.29 -1.96
N TYR A 18 8.87 -3.31 -2.19
CA TYR A 18 8.13 -2.11 -2.55
C TYR A 18 8.11 -1.08 -1.43
N LEU A 19 7.79 -1.52 -0.20
CA LEU A 19 7.64 -0.65 0.96
C LEU A 19 8.98 -0.06 1.44
N THR A 20 10.10 -0.75 1.20
CA THR A 20 11.46 -0.22 1.45
C THR A 20 12.01 0.63 0.29
N GLY A 21 11.32 0.63 -0.86
CA GLY A 21 11.64 1.47 -2.02
C GLY A 21 12.54 0.82 -3.08
N GLU A 22 12.75 -0.48 -3.01
CA GLU A 22 13.45 -1.29 -4.04
C GLU A 22 12.53 -1.57 -5.25
N THR A 23 12.02 -0.52 -5.91
CA THR A 23 10.93 -0.63 -6.91
C THR A 23 11.22 -1.64 -8.03
N ALA A 24 12.43 -1.62 -8.60
CA ALA A 24 12.77 -2.53 -9.70
C ALA A 24 12.72 -4.01 -9.27
N ARG A 25 13.23 -4.30 -8.06
CA ARG A 25 13.14 -5.64 -7.47
C ARG A 25 11.69 -6.01 -7.21
N ALA A 26 10.91 -5.12 -6.59
CA ALA A 26 9.51 -5.36 -6.30
C ALA A 26 8.73 -5.75 -7.57
N GLU A 27 8.89 -4.99 -8.66
CA GLU A 27 8.21 -5.28 -9.93
C GLU A 27 8.62 -6.63 -10.53
N ALA A 28 9.90 -7.01 -10.41
CA ALA A 28 10.36 -8.34 -10.84
C ALA A 28 9.75 -9.48 -10.01
N GLU A 29 9.73 -9.35 -8.68
CA GLU A 29 9.13 -10.33 -7.77
C GLU A 29 7.62 -10.48 -8.03
N PHE A 30 6.92 -9.36 -8.25
CA PHE A 30 5.50 -9.37 -8.57
C PHE A 30 5.23 -10.04 -9.92
N ALA A 31 6.01 -9.71 -10.95
CA ALA A 31 5.86 -10.31 -12.27
C ALA A 31 6.05 -11.84 -12.22
N ALA A 32 7.02 -12.32 -11.45
CA ALA A 32 7.24 -13.75 -11.23
C ALA A 32 6.03 -14.41 -10.52
N ALA A 33 5.57 -13.82 -9.41
CA ALA A 33 4.40 -14.32 -8.68
C ALA A 33 3.14 -14.37 -9.57
N ARG A 34 2.89 -13.31 -10.32
CA ARG A 34 1.74 -13.20 -11.22
C ARG A 34 1.79 -14.25 -12.34
N LYS A 35 2.97 -14.51 -12.91
CA LYS A 35 3.17 -15.54 -13.94
C LYS A 35 2.87 -16.93 -13.37
N GLU A 36 3.39 -17.24 -12.18
CA GLU A 36 3.16 -18.52 -11.51
C GLU A 36 1.67 -18.74 -11.23
N LEU A 37 1.01 -17.76 -10.61
CA LEU A 37 -0.42 -17.81 -10.34
C LEU A 37 -1.25 -17.94 -11.62
N GLY A 38 -0.86 -17.22 -12.68
CA GLY A 38 -1.52 -17.29 -13.99
C GLY A 38 -1.42 -18.66 -14.66
N SER A 39 -0.33 -19.41 -14.44
CA SER A 39 -0.15 -20.75 -15.00
C SER A 39 -1.20 -21.77 -14.52
N THR A 40 -1.85 -21.48 -13.39
CA THR A 40 -2.92 -22.32 -12.83
C THR A 40 -4.28 -22.11 -13.49
N GLY A 41 -4.44 -21.06 -14.33
CA GLY A 41 -5.73 -20.67 -14.91
C GLY A 41 -6.72 -20.06 -13.91
N ARG A 42 -6.31 -19.82 -12.66
CA ARG A 42 -7.18 -19.30 -11.58
C ARG A 42 -7.18 -17.77 -11.55
N ALA A 43 -8.14 -17.17 -12.26
CA ALA A 43 -8.29 -15.72 -12.31
C ALA A 43 -8.46 -15.07 -10.92
N ASP A 44 -9.13 -15.75 -9.98
CA ASP A 44 -9.31 -15.31 -8.60
C ASP A 44 -8.00 -15.16 -7.82
N LEU A 45 -7.03 -16.04 -8.06
CA LEU A 45 -5.71 -15.98 -7.40
C LEU A 45 -4.86 -14.83 -7.96
N VAL A 46 -4.88 -14.65 -9.28
CA VAL A 46 -4.19 -13.51 -9.92
C VAL A 46 -4.83 -12.20 -9.48
N ALA A 47 -6.15 -12.12 -9.41
CA ALA A 47 -6.87 -10.95 -8.93
C ALA A 47 -6.49 -10.59 -7.49
N ARG A 48 -6.37 -11.59 -6.60
CA ARG A 48 -5.92 -11.39 -5.23
C ARG A 48 -4.50 -10.81 -5.17
N ALA A 49 -3.58 -11.31 -5.99
CA ALA A 49 -2.22 -10.78 -6.07
C ALA A 49 -2.20 -9.31 -6.54
N GLU A 50 -2.98 -8.97 -7.58
CA GLU A 50 -3.13 -7.59 -8.06
C GLU A 50 -3.73 -6.66 -7.01
N LEU A 51 -4.66 -7.15 -6.19
CA LEU A 51 -5.21 -6.40 -5.07
C LEU A 51 -4.17 -6.17 -3.96
N VAL A 52 -3.31 -7.15 -3.67
CA VAL A 52 -2.18 -6.96 -2.75
C VAL A 52 -1.23 -5.88 -3.28
N ARG A 53 -0.93 -5.89 -4.58
CA ARG A 53 -0.15 -4.82 -5.21
C ARG A 53 -0.83 -3.46 -5.02
N CYS A 54 -2.12 -3.35 -5.35
CA CYS A 54 -2.86 -2.11 -5.18
C CYS A 54 -2.88 -1.61 -3.73
N ALA A 55 -3.04 -2.51 -2.75
CA ALA A 55 -3.00 -2.18 -1.34
C ALA A 55 -1.63 -1.63 -0.90
N VAL A 56 -0.54 -2.25 -1.35
CA VAL A 56 0.83 -1.79 -1.07
C VAL A 56 1.13 -0.42 -1.70
N ARG A 57 0.64 -0.17 -2.93
CA ARG A 57 0.74 1.15 -3.57
C ARG A 57 -0.07 2.19 -2.80
N SER A 58 -1.30 1.85 -2.42
CA SER A 58 -2.19 2.71 -1.63
C SER A 58 -1.57 3.06 -0.27
N ALA A 59 -0.91 2.11 0.40
CA ALA A 59 -0.19 2.35 1.65
C ALA A 59 0.90 3.44 1.51
N SER A 60 1.45 3.59 0.29
CA SER A 60 2.41 4.64 -0.09
C SER A 60 1.75 5.87 -0.71
N LEU A 61 0.43 6.02 -0.56
CA LEU A 61 -0.40 7.09 -1.14
C LEU A 61 -0.34 7.17 -2.68
N GLU A 62 -0.04 6.05 -3.34
CA GLU A 62 -0.08 5.93 -4.79
C GLU A 62 -1.39 5.25 -5.22
N PHE A 63 -2.36 6.06 -5.65
CA PHE A 63 -3.68 5.58 -6.08
C PHE A 63 -3.78 5.57 -7.62
N ASP A 64 -4.21 4.44 -8.19
CA ASP A 64 -4.30 4.22 -9.65
C ASP A 64 -5.55 3.42 -10.08
N ASP A 65 -6.55 3.30 -9.22
CA ASP A 65 -7.77 2.50 -9.41
C ASP A 65 -7.55 0.98 -9.58
N CYS A 66 -6.39 0.46 -9.16
CA CYS A 66 -6.07 -0.97 -9.20
C CYS A 66 -6.22 -1.59 -10.61
N PRO A 67 -5.53 -1.08 -11.64
CA PRO A 67 -5.81 -1.43 -13.03
C PRO A 67 -5.56 -2.92 -13.34
N GLY A 68 -4.59 -3.55 -12.66
CA GLY A 68 -4.31 -4.99 -12.78
C GLY A 68 -5.46 -5.86 -12.27
N PHE A 69 -6.17 -5.44 -11.22
CA PHE A 69 -7.39 -6.11 -10.75
C PHE A 69 -8.56 -5.86 -11.69
N LEU A 70 -8.71 -4.64 -12.20
CA LEU A 70 -9.84 -4.26 -13.05
C LEU A 70 -9.92 -5.13 -14.31
N ALA A 71 -8.78 -5.51 -14.89
CA ALA A 71 -8.70 -6.43 -16.03
C ALA A 71 -9.21 -7.85 -15.72
N LEU A 72 -9.34 -8.22 -14.46
CA LEU A 72 -9.73 -9.56 -13.98
C LEU A 72 -11.09 -9.58 -13.27
N LYS A 73 -11.78 -8.43 -13.21
CA LYS A 73 -12.98 -8.23 -12.35
C LYS A 73 -14.05 -9.32 -12.53
N ASP A 74 -14.27 -9.79 -13.75
CA ASP A 74 -15.35 -10.73 -14.09
C ASP A 74 -15.05 -12.17 -13.60
N GLY A 75 -13.78 -12.49 -13.37
CA GLY A 75 -13.32 -13.79 -12.85
C GLY A 75 -12.78 -13.74 -11.42
N ALA A 76 -12.83 -12.59 -10.76
CA ALA A 76 -12.15 -12.39 -9.48
C ALA A 76 -12.87 -12.97 -8.26
N GLY A 77 -14.19 -13.20 -8.36
CA GLY A 77 -15.02 -13.60 -7.24
C GLY A 77 -15.43 -12.43 -6.32
N ALA A 78 -16.47 -12.66 -5.51
CA ALA A 78 -17.12 -11.61 -4.73
C ALA A 78 -16.25 -11.02 -3.61
N GLU A 79 -15.37 -11.82 -2.99
CA GLU A 79 -14.48 -11.36 -1.92
C GLU A 79 -13.47 -10.33 -2.44
N ASN A 80 -12.80 -10.66 -3.54
CA ASN A 80 -11.84 -9.77 -4.19
C ASN A 80 -12.52 -8.47 -4.66
N ALA A 81 -13.73 -8.56 -5.22
CA ALA A 81 -14.50 -7.37 -5.61
C ALA A 81 -14.80 -6.43 -4.42
N ARG A 82 -15.22 -6.98 -3.27
CA ARG A 82 -15.46 -6.16 -2.06
C ARG A 82 -14.20 -5.50 -1.55
N TYR A 83 -13.07 -6.21 -1.57
CA TYR A 83 -11.79 -5.64 -1.16
C TYR A 83 -11.33 -4.54 -2.12
N ALA A 84 -11.56 -4.71 -3.42
CA ALA A 84 -11.30 -3.66 -4.42
C ALA A 84 -12.11 -2.39 -4.14
N ASP A 85 -13.42 -2.51 -3.92
CA ASP A 85 -14.28 -1.37 -3.60
C ASP A 85 -13.80 -0.61 -2.35
N TYR A 86 -13.31 -1.34 -1.35
CA TYR A 86 -12.69 -0.75 -0.17
C TYR A 86 -11.41 0.02 -0.49
N LEU A 87 -10.49 -0.54 -1.28
CA LEU A 87 -9.27 0.16 -1.71
C LEU A 87 -9.58 1.43 -2.54
N LEU A 88 -10.74 1.44 -3.21
CA LEU A 88 -11.27 2.59 -3.94
C LEU A 88 -12.00 3.61 -3.04
N GLY A 89 -12.15 3.34 -1.75
CA GLY A 89 -12.88 4.18 -0.80
C GLY A 89 -14.40 4.16 -0.98
N LYS A 90 -14.94 3.16 -1.70
CA LYS A 90 -16.38 3.02 -1.99
C LYS A 90 -17.13 2.25 -0.91
N SER A 91 -16.43 1.48 -0.09
CA SER A 91 -17.00 0.64 0.96
C SER A 91 -16.09 0.54 2.18
N SER A 92 -16.65 0.08 3.30
CA SER A 92 -15.89 -0.28 4.49
C SER A 92 -15.45 -1.74 4.44
N PHE A 93 -14.24 -2.03 4.92
CA PHE A 93 -13.71 -3.40 5.02
C PHE A 93 -13.14 -3.64 6.42
N LYS A 94 -13.38 -4.84 6.96
CA LYS A 94 -12.79 -5.26 8.22
C LYS A 94 -11.39 -5.82 7.96
N GLY A 95 -10.38 -4.96 8.12
CA GLY A 95 -8.97 -5.36 8.03
C GLY A 95 -8.53 -6.25 9.21
N THR A 96 -7.28 -6.70 9.13
CA THR A 96 -6.56 -7.39 10.22
C THR A 96 -5.76 -6.38 11.06
N ASP A 97 -5.24 -6.83 12.21
CA ASP A 97 -4.33 -6.02 13.05
C ASP A 97 -2.90 -5.93 12.51
N GLU A 98 -2.63 -6.56 11.37
CA GLU A 98 -1.33 -6.50 10.70
C GLU A 98 -0.98 -5.04 10.33
N PRO A 99 0.30 -4.63 10.48
CA PRO A 99 0.70 -3.25 10.21
C PRO A 99 0.29 -2.74 8.82
N LEU A 100 0.40 -3.58 7.78
CA LEU A 100 0.03 -3.19 6.42
C LEU A 100 -1.47 -2.94 6.31
N SER A 101 -2.30 -3.82 6.85
CA SER A 101 -3.76 -3.67 6.87
C SER A 101 -4.19 -2.36 7.55
N ARG A 102 -3.57 -2.02 8.68
CA ARG A 102 -3.82 -0.76 9.39
C ARG A 102 -3.37 0.46 8.58
N LEU A 103 -2.22 0.40 7.93
CA LEU A 103 -1.72 1.49 7.08
C LEU A 103 -2.60 1.73 5.84
N VAL A 104 -3.07 0.64 5.22
CA VAL A 104 -4.02 0.71 4.11
C VAL A 104 -5.33 1.36 4.57
N ALA A 105 -5.81 1.06 5.79
CA ALA A 105 -7.01 1.70 6.33
C ALA A 105 -6.86 3.23 6.50
N GLU A 106 -5.71 3.70 6.97
CA GLU A 106 -5.43 5.15 6.98
C GLU A 106 -5.37 5.72 5.56
N SER A 107 -4.77 4.99 4.62
CA SER A 107 -4.64 5.42 3.22
C SER A 107 -6.01 5.53 2.52
N VAL A 108 -6.92 4.59 2.77
CA VAL A 108 -8.29 4.63 2.26
C VAL A 108 -9.08 5.79 2.87
N ARG A 109 -8.95 6.05 4.17
CA ARG A 109 -9.55 7.24 4.81
C ARG A 109 -9.00 8.53 4.21
N PHE A 110 -7.70 8.61 3.96
CA PHE A 110 -7.07 9.74 3.30
C PHE A 110 -7.64 9.94 1.89
N ARG A 111 -7.74 8.87 1.10
CA ARG A 111 -8.33 8.89 -0.25
C ARG A 111 -9.78 9.38 -0.25
N ALA A 112 -10.56 8.97 0.75
CA ALA A 112 -11.94 9.39 0.92
C ALA A 112 -12.09 10.84 1.45
N GLY A 113 -10.98 11.55 1.71
CA GLY A 113 -10.97 12.91 2.23
C GLY A 113 -11.32 13.03 3.72
N GLY A 114 -11.41 11.91 4.44
CA GLY A 114 -11.92 11.84 5.82
C GLY A 114 -10.85 11.62 6.90
N ILE A 115 -9.57 11.78 6.59
CA ILE A 115 -8.50 11.52 7.57
C ILE A 115 -8.21 12.73 8.46
N ASP A 116 -8.15 12.47 9.77
CA ASP A 116 -7.82 13.45 10.80
C ASP A 116 -6.28 13.53 11.04
N PRO A 117 -5.79 14.56 11.77
CA PRO A 117 -4.36 14.64 12.11
C PRO A 117 -3.84 13.39 12.82
N ALA A 118 -4.65 12.77 13.69
CA ALA A 118 -4.27 11.58 14.42
C ALA A 118 -4.03 10.38 13.51
N GLY A 119 -4.84 10.20 12.46
CA GLY A 119 -4.67 9.16 11.44
C GLY A 119 -3.40 9.31 10.64
N ILE A 120 -3.03 10.56 10.31
CA ILE A 120 -1.75 10.85 9.65
C ILE A 120 -0.57 10.48 10.56
N SER A 121 -0.64 10.83 11.85
CA SER A 121 0.40 10.45 12.82
C SER A 121 0.51 8.93 12.97
N ARG A 122 -0.63 8.21 13.10
CA ARG A 122 -0.65 6.74 13.13
C ARG A 122 -0.02 6.12 11.89
N ALA A 123 -0.29 6.67 10.71
CA ALA A 123 0.29 6.16 9.46
C ALA A 123 1.81 6.29 9.44
N VAL A 124 2.33 7.43 9.91
CA VAL A 124 3.78 7.68 10.06
C VAL A 124 4.40 6.73 11.10
N GLU A 125 3.75 6.50 12.24
CA GLU A 125 4.22 5.57 13.27
C GLU A 125 4.28 4.13 12.75
N ILE A 126 3.23 3.67 12.04
CA ILE A 126 3.19 2.33 11.44
C ILE A 126 4.35 2.18 10.43
N ALA A 127 4.48 3.10 9.47
CA ALA A 127 5.52 3.03 8.46
C ALA A 127 6.93 3.10 9.06
N SER A 128 7.13 3.99 10.04
CA SER A 128 8.41 4.15 10.75
C SER A 128 8.77 2.90 11.56
N GLY A 129 7.82 2.34 12.31
CA GLY A 129 8.04 1.16 13.15
C GLY A 129 8.33 -0.12 12.35
N GLN A 130 7.95 -0.16 11.08
CA GLN A 130 8.24 -1.28 10.17
C GLN A 130 9.47 -1.03 9.28
N GLY A 131 10.11 0.15 9.36
CA GLY A 131 11.20 0.52 8.44
C GLY A 131 10.74 0.69 6.99
N TRP A 132 9.45 0.97 6.76
CA TRP A 132 8.88 1.15 5.42
C TRP A 132 9.13 2.57 4.91
N ARG A 133 10.31 2.75 4.33
CA ARG A 133 10.81 4.02 3.82
C ARG A 133 9.83 4.72 2.86
N ARG A 134 9.27 4.00 1.89
CA ARG A 134 8.42 4.58 0.84
C ARG A 134 7.13 5.19 1.38
N PRO A 135 6.28 4.46 2.14
CA PRO A 135 5.12 5.08 2.75
C PRO A 135 5.48 6.11 3.82
N LEU A 136 6.59 5.92 4.55
CA LEU A 136 7.04 6.92 5.53
C LEU A 136 7.30 8.28 4.88
N LEU A 137 8.00 8.32 3.75
CA LEU A 137 8.23 9.56 2.99
C LEU A 137 6.92 10.17 2.47
N ALA A 138 6.00 9.35 1.97
CA ALA A 138 4.70 9.81 1.49
C ALA A 138 3.88 10.49 2.61
N TRP A 139 3.78 9.85 3.77
CA TRP A 139 3.03 10.38 4.92
C TRP A 139 3.71 11.57 5.60
N LEU A 140 5.04 11.61 5.65
CA LEU A 140 5.77 12.81 6.07
C LEU A 140 5.51 13.99 5.11
N GLY A 141 5.41 13.73 3.80
CA GLY A 141 5.00 14.73 2.82
C GLY A 141 3.60 15.29 3.08
N VAL A 142 2.66 14.47 3.53
CA VAL A 142 1.32 14.93 3.96
C VAL A 142 1.42 15.84 5.19
N GLN A 143 2.19 15.45 6.22
CA GLN A 143 2.38 16.30 7.40
C GLN A 143 3.03 17.64 7.04
N LEU A 144 4.04 17.62 6.15
CA LEU A 144 4.74 18.82 5.72
C LEU A 144 3.78 19.82 5.07
N LYS A 145 2.98 19.37 4.09
CA LYS A 145 1.99 20.22 3.41
C LYS A 145 0.99 20.85 4.38
N ARG A 146 0.60 20.12 5.42
CA ARG A 146 -0.33 20.63 6.46
C ARG A 146 0.33 21.68 7.35
N ALA A 147 1.57 21.45 7.79
CA ALA A 147 2.31 22.43 8.58
C ALA A 147 2.53 23.73 7.79
N GLU A 148 2.89 23.62 6.51
CA GLU A 148 3.02 24.75 5.61
C GLU A 148 1.71 25.52 5.44
N ALA A 149 0.59 24.81 5.22
CA ALA A 149 -0.73 25.43 5.10
C ALA A 149 -1.19 26.13 6.41
N ALA A 150 -0.72 25.66 7.56
CA ALA A 150 -0.96 26.28 8.87
C ALA A 150 0.00 27.45 9.19
N GLY A 151 0.99 27.72 8.34
CA GLY A 151 2.05 28.70 8.63
C GLY A 151 3.04 28.25 9.70
N ASP A 152 3.02 26.99 10.10
CA ASP A 152 3.90 26.43 11.13
C ASP A 152 5.27 26.06 10.52
N SER A 153 6.10 27.08 10.37
CA SER A 153 7.44 26.97 9.78
C SER A 153 8.40 26.10 10.61
N GLU A 154 8.23 26.04 11.94
CA GLU A 154 9.07 25.27 12.83
C GLU A 154 8.83 23.77 12.64
N THR A 155 7.56 23.36 12.70
CA THR A 155 7.15 21.97 12.46
C THR A 155 7.52 21.54 11.04
N ALA A 156 7.28 22.40 10.04
CA ALA A 156 7.67 22.12 8.66
C ALA A 156 9.18 21.87 8.52
N ALA A 157 10.02 22.68 9.18
CA ALA A 157 11.46 22.48 9.17
C ALA A 157 11.89 21.15 9.85
N GLN A 158 11.23 20.77 10.95
CA GLN A 158 11.48 19.49 11.61
C GLN A 158 11.12 18.30 10.72
N ILE A 159 9.97 18.35 10.04
CA ILE A 159 9.54 17.29 9.12
C ILE A 159 10.52 17.15 7.95
N ARG A 160 10.97 18.26 7.35
CA ARG A 160 11.97 18.22 6.27
C ARG A 160 13.28 17.56 6.69
N ARG A 161 13.77 17.86 7.90
CA ARG A 161 14.97 17.19 8.47
C ARG A 161 14.75 15.68 8.60
N ARG A 162 13.57 15.25 9.08
CA ARG A 162 13.23 13.83 9.19
C ARG A 162 13.15 13.15 7.83
N MET A 163 12.54 13.79 6.83
CA MET A 163 12.50 13.26 5.46
C MET A 163 13.91 13.07 4.89
N ALA A 164 14.81 14.03 5.10
CA ALA A 164 16.21 13.94 4.67
C ALA A 164 16.94 12.73 5.27
N LEU A 165 16.72 12.43 6.56
CA LEU A 165 17.28 11.24 7.22
C LEU A 165 16.75 9.92 6.64
N VAL A 166 15.50 9.91 6.17
CA VAL A 166 14.87 8.71 5.60
C VAL A 166 15.27 8.50 4.13
N SER A 167 15.58 9.59 3.41
CA SER A 167 15.97 9.54 2.00
C SER A 167 17.47 9.34 1.75
N GLY A 168 18.32 9.66 2.74
CA GLY A 168 19.78 9.43 2.69
C GLY A 168 20.14 7.97 2.86
#